data_AF-K2IXJ5-F1
#
_entry.id   AF-K2IXJ5-F1
#
_cell.length_a   1.000
_cell.length_b   1.000
_cell.length_c   1.000
_cell.angle_alpha   90.00
_cell.angle_beta   90.00
_cell.angle_gamma   90.00
#
_symmetry.space_group_name_H-M   'P 1'
#
loop_
_entity.id
_entity.type
_entity.pdbx_description
1 polymer ?
#
loop_
_entity_poly.entity_id
_entity_poly.type
_entity_poly.pdbx_seq_one_letter_code
_entity_poly.pdbx_strand_id
1 'polypeptide(L)' 'MALEAIRGELTVAELVAKHGVHQTLIDTWKRQALEGMSGIFSGKAEAKAAEKDGEIEKLHAKIGQLVVERDFLAKASGR' A
#
# COMPACT_ATOMS: atom_id res chain seq x y z
N MET A 1 -1.74 15.15 -14.30
CA MET A 1 -3.21 15.26 -14.14
C MET A 1 -3.65 15.68 -12.73
N ALA A 2 -3.62 14.83 -11.70
CA ALA A 2 -4.22 15.19 -10.39
C ALA A 2 -3.56 16.43 -9.76
N LEU A 3 -2.24 16.54 -9.86
CA LEU A 3 -1.47 17.67 -9.35
C LEU A 3 -1.72 18.97 -10.14
N GLU A 4 -1.89 18.88 -11.47
CA GLU A 4 -2.31 20.01 -12.32
C GLU A 4 -3.72 20.49 -11.95
N ALA A 5 -4.64 19.55 -11.66
CA ALA A 5 -6.00 19.86 -11.22
C ALA A 5 -6.05 20.48 -9.82
N ILE A 6 -5.09 20.14 -8.93
CA ILE A 6 -4.93 20.78 -7.61
C ILE A 6 -4.34 22.18 -7.76
N ARG A 7 -3.34 22.36 -8.63
CA ARG A 7 -2.65 23.64 -8.83
C ARG A 7 -3.54 24.68 -9.53
N GLY A 8 -4.51 24.24 -10.33
CA GLY A 8 -5.48 25.11 -10.99
C GLY A 8 -4.92 25.86 -12.21
N GLU A 9 -3.76 25.44 -12.73
CA GLU A 9 -3.14 26.03 -13.93
C GLU A 9 -3.94 25.74 -15.21
N LEU A 10 -4.75 24.69 -15.21
CA LEU A 10 -5.64 24.30 -16.29
C LEU A 10 -7.04 24.10 -15.71
N THR A 11 -8.04 24.54 -16.47
CA THR A 11 -9.45 24.23 -16.19
C THR A 11 -9.71 22.74 -16.34
N VAL A 12 -10.78 22.26 -15.72
CA VAL A 12 -11.18 20.86 -15.83
C VAL A 12 -11.45 20.48 -17.30
N ALA A 13 -12.04 21.39 -18.09
CA ALA A 13 -12.28 21.17 -19.51
C ALA A 13 -10.97 21.01 -20.32
N GLU A 14 -9.95 21.82 -20.02
CA GLU A 14 -8.64 21.69 -20.66
C GLU A 14 -7.92 20.40 -20.24
N LEU A 15 -8.09 19.95 -18.99
CA LEU A 15 -7.56 18.67 -18.54
C LEU A 15 -8.25 17.48 -19.20
N VAL A 16 -9.57 17.55 -19.41
CA VAL A 16 -10.32 16.56 -20.19
C VAL A 16 -9.79 16.50 -21.61
N ALA A 17 -9.61 17.65 -22.26
CA ALA A 17 -9.11 17.73 -23.63
C ALA A 17 -7.64 17.26 -23.77
N LYS A 18 -6.78 17.63 -22.82
CA LYS A 18 -5.34 17.31 -22.83
C LYS A 18 -5.06 15.83 -22.62
N HIS A 19 -5.81 15.19 -21.72
CA HIS A 19 -5.53 13.83 -21.28
C HIS A 19 -6.57 12.81 -21.73
N GLY A 20 -7.68 13.24 -22.34
CA GLY A 20 -8.74 12.36 -22.83
C GLY A 20 -9.53 11.64 -21.72
N VAL A 21 -9.51 12.19 -20.50
CA VAL A 21 -10.13 11.57 -19.31
C VAL A 21 -11.39 12.33 -18.92
N HIS A 22 -12.45 11.60 -18.55
CA HIS A 22 -13.72 12.19 -18.12
C HIS A 22 -13.57 13.04 -16.85
N GLN A 23 -14.29 14.16 -16.77
CA GLN A 23 -14.27 15.10 -15.65
C GLN A 23 -14.43 14.44 -14.27
N THR A 24 -15.36 13.49 -14.14
CA THR A 24 -15.59 12.74 -12.89
C THR A 24 -14.34 12.03 -12.37
N LEU A 25 -13.49 11.51 -13.25
CA LEU A 25 -12.25 10.83 -12.86
C LEU A 25 -11.20 11.86 -12.39
N ILE A 26 -11.14 13.01 -13.04
CA ILE A 26 -10.25 14.11 -12.65
C ILE A 26 -10.61 14.60 -11.25
N ASP A 27 -11.89 14.81 -10.96
CA ASP A 27 -12.37 15.22 -9.64
C ASP A 27 -12.10 14.15 -8.57
N THR A 28 -12.29 12.87 -8.92
CA THR A 28 -11.99 11.74 -8.04
C THR A 28 -10.51 11.69 -7.68
N TRP A 29 -9.63 11.77 -8.68
CA TRP A 29 -8.19 11.74 -8.46
C TRP A 29 -7.67 12.98 -7.73
N LYS A 30 -8.27 14.15 -7.97
CA LYS A 30 -8.00 15.37 -7.20
C LYS A 30 -8.33 15.18 -5.73
N ARG A 31 -9.51 14.62 -5.41
CA ARG A 31 -9.91 14.33 -4.02
C ARG A 31 -8.97 13.32 -3.35
N GLN A 32 -8.70 12.20 -4.02
CA GLN A 32 -7.81 11.15 -3.51
C GLN A 32 -6.40 11.69 -3.25
N ALA A 33 -5.86 12.54 -4.13
CA ALA A 33 -4.56 13.16 -3.92
C ALA A 33 -4.57 14.10 -2.71
N LEU A 34 -5.62 14.91 -2.51
CA LEU A 34 -5.76 15.78 -1.33
C LEU A 34 -5.87 14.98 -0.02
N GLU A 35 -6.69 13.94 0.00
CA GLU A 35 -6.83 13.04 1.15
C GLU A 35 -5.51 12.31 1.45
N GLY A 36 -4.85 11.79 0.41
CA GLY A 36 -3.57 11.09 0.52
C GLY A 36 -2.44 11.98 1.06
N MET A 37 -2.38 13.26 0.67
CA MET A 37 -1.35 14.20 1.13
C MET A 37 -1.34 14.39 2.65
N SER A 38 -2.52 14.39 3.30
CA SER A 38 -2.60 14.46 4.77
C SER A 38 -1.95 13.26 5.45
N GLY A 39 -1.97 12.10 4.81
CA GLY A 39 -1.38 10.86 5.30
C GLY A 39 0.13 10.77 5.09
N ILE A 40 0.68 11.45 4.08
CA ILE A 40 2.11 11.37 3.71
C ILE A 40 3.00 11.88 4.86
N PHE A 41 2.62 12.97 5.53
CA PHE A 41 3.41 13.52 6.64
C PHE A 41 3.08 12.91 8.01
N SER A 42 2.12 11.99 8.07
CA SER A 42 1.62 11.45 9.34
C SER A 42 2.48 10.32 9.92
N GLY A 43 3.48 9.82 9.18
CA GLY A 43 4.29 8.65 9.57
C GLY A 43 3.52 7.32 9.59
N LYS A 44 2.22 7.33 9.26
CA LYS A 44 1.36 6.14 9.30
C LYS A 44 1.74 5.10 8.26
N ALA A 45 2.29 5.51 7.13
CA ALA A 45 2.74 4.59 6.09
C ALA A 45 3.94 3.78 6.57
N GLU A 46 4.90 4.44 7.20
CA GLU A 46 6.10 3.86 7.80
C GLU A 46 5.73 2.95 8.98
N ALA A 47 4.82 3.40 9.85
CA ALA A 47 4.32 2.58 10.96
C ALA A 47 3.63 1.30 10.47
N LYS A 48 2.82 1.39 9.40
CA LYS A 48 2.16 0.23 8.79
C LYS A 48 3.15 -0.70 8.09
N ALA A 49 4.21 -0.17 7.49
CA ALA A 49 5.29 -0.97 6.92
C ALA A 49 6.04 -1.74 8.03
N ALA A 50 6.39 -1.07 9.13
CA ALA A 50 7.04 -1.69 10.27
C ALA A 50 6.17 -2.77 10.94
N GLU A 51 4.87 -2.54 11.06
CA GLU A 51 3.91 -3.54 11.55
C GLU A 51 3.92 -4.79 10.67
N LYS A 52 3.86 -4.60 9.34
CA LYS A 52 3.89 -5.69 8.36
C LYS A 52 5.21 -6.46 8.43
N ASP A 53 6.33 -5.77 8.55
CA ASP A 53 7.65 -6.42 8.67
C ASP A 53 7.74 -7.25 9.96
N GLY A 54 7.19 -6.74 11.07
CA GLY A 54 7.09 -7.50 12.32
C GLY A 54 6.17 -8.71 12.23
N GLU A 55 5.10 -8.65 11.44
CA GLU A 55 4.24 -9.81 11.16
C GLU A 55 4.98 -10.86 10.31
N ILE A 56 5.72 -10.44 9.29
CA ILE A 56 6.55 -11.31 8.46
C ILE A 56 7.61 -12.03 9.31
N GLU A 57 8.28 -11.33 10.21
CA GLU A 57 9.26 -11.93 11.13
C GLU A 57 8.63 -13.00 12.03
N LYS A 58 7.45 -12.72 12.61
CA LYS A 58 6.71 -13.70 13.42
C LYS A 58 6.34 -14.94 12.61
N LEU A 59 5.89 -14.75 11.37
CA LEU A 59 5.56 -15.87 10.47
C LEU A 59 6.78 -16.70 10.12
N HIS A 60 7.92 -16.07 9.80
CA HIS A 60 9.19 -16.77 9.55
C HIS A 60 9.66 -17.56 10.78
N ALA A 61 9.58 -16.98 11.98
CA ALA A 61 9.91 -17.69 13.22
C ALA A 61 8.99 -18.91 13.42
N LYS A 62 7.68 -18.77 13.15
CA LYS A 62 6.73 -19.87 13.27
C LYS A 62 6.99 -20.98 12.25
N ILE A 63 7.32 -20.63 11.01
CA ILE A 63 7.74 -21.59 9.98
C ILE A 63 8.98 -22.36 10.45
N GLY A 64 10.00 -21.67 10.95
CA GLY A 64 11.20 -22.29 11.50
C GLY A 64 10.88 -23.27 12.63
N GLN A 65 10.04 -22.86 13.60
CA GLN A 65 9.57 -23.73 14.68
C GLN A 65 8.88 -24.98 14.13
N LEU A 66 7.93 -24.81 13.20
CA LEU A 66 7.17 -25.92 12.61
C LEU A 66 8.06 -26.87 11.81
N VAL A 67 9.09 -26.36 11.12
CA VAL A 67 10.09 -27.18 10.42
C VAL A 67 10.85 -28.07 11.41
N VAL A 68 11.33 -27.49 12.51
CA VAL A 68 12.05 -28.24 13.56
C VAL A 68 11.14 -29.27 14.22
N GLU A 69 9.92 -28.89 14.60
CA GLU A 69 8.94 -29.79 15.21
C GLU A 69 8.58 -30.95 14.26
N ARG A 70 8.33 -30.65 12.99
CA ARG A 70 8.08 -31.68 11.97
C ARG A 70 9.26 -32.62 11.83
N ASP A 71 10.49 -32.11 11.74
CA ASP A 71 11.69 -32.95 11.56
C ASP A 71 11.95 -33.81 12.79
N PHE A 72 11.71 -33.28 13.98
CA PHE A 72 11.76 -34.03 15.22
C PHE A 72 10.72 -35.16 15.22
N LEU A 73 9.46 -34.86 14.91
CA LEU A 73 8.38 -35.84 14.87
C LEU A 73 8.62 -36.90 13.80
N ALA A 74 9.08 -36.52 12.61
CA ALA A 74 9.42 -37.46 11.54
C ALA A 74 10.50 -38.45 12.00
N LYS A 75 11.57 -37.96 12.65
CA LYS A 75 12.63 -38.81 13.23
C LYS A 75 12.13 -39.70 14.37
N ALA A 76 11.30 -39.15 15.27
CA ALA A 76 10.80 -39.86 16.44
C ALA A 76 9.72 -40.90 16.10
N SER A 77 8.90 -40.62 15.07
CA SER A 77 7.80 -41.49 14.64
C SER A 77 8.24 -42.69 13.79
N GLY A 78 9.56 -42.90 13.66
CA GLY A 78 10.22 -43.99 12.94
C GLY A 78 9.30 -45.01 12.27
N ARG A 79 8.99 -44.73 11.00
CA ARG A 79 9.07 -45.74 9.96
C ARG A 79 10.45 -45.65 9.34
#